data_AF-H1KXN8-F1
#
_entry.id   AF-H1KXN8-F1
#
_cell.length_a   1.000
_cell.length_b   1.000
_cell.length_c   1.000
_cell.angle_alpha   90.00
_cell.angle_beta   90.00
_cell.angle_gamma   90.00
#
_symmetry.space_group_name_H-M   'P 1'
#
loop_
_entity.id
_entity.type
_entity.pdbx_description
1 polymer ?
#
loop_
_entity_poly.entity_id
_entity_poly.type
_entity_poly.pdbx_seq_one_letter_code
_entity_poly.pdbx_strand_id
1 'polypeptide(L)'
;MKGKKIVIVSHCILNQNSVVKGLERAKGAFNEVVEIILKEDYAILQLPCPEMLYLGIDRNGKVKEEYDTKEYRELCREVLKPIVKYLREYSKEGFKFILIGIEGSPTCGIFKTVTKEGLMDGSGILMEEFLRFLDEEKITVERIDYPIDEGKYKHFIENLKKMLRGIL
;
A
#
# COMPACT_ATOMS: atom_id res chain seq x y z
N MET A 1 15.29 -12.17 -18.29
CA MET A 1 14.89 -12.15 -16.85
C MET A 1 13.64 -13.01 -16.67
N LYS A 2 13.58 -13.84 -15.63
CA LYS A 2 12.38 -14.64 -15.28
C LYS A 2 11.50 -13.86 -14.27
N GLY A 3 10.22 -14.21 -14.14
CA GLY A 3 9.32 -13.63 -13.13
C GLY A 3 8.62 -12.34 -13.58
N LYS A 4 9.37 -11.25 -13.80
CA LYS A 4 8.88 -9.90 -14.25
C LYS A 4 7.54 -9.44 -13.62
N LYS A 5 7.32 -9.77 -12.34
CA LYS A 5 6.08 -9.57 -11.60
C LYS A 5 6.41 -9.09 -10.19
N ILE A 6 5.88 -7.94 -9.79
CA ILE A 6 6.15 -7.32 -8.48
C ILE A 6 4.83 -6.94 -7.82
N VAL A 7 4.65 -7.33 -6.55
CA VAL A 7 3.62 -6.75 -5.69
C VAL A 7 4.26 -5.66 -4.85
N ILE A 8 3.71 -4.45 -4.97
CA ILE A 8 4.05 -3.29 -4.16
C ILE A 8 3.10 -3.31 -2.96
N VAL A 9 3.63 -3.27 -1.74
CA VAL A 9 2.81 -3.42 -0.53
C VAL A 9 3.01 -2.26 0.43
N SER A 10 1.92 -1.80 1.04
CA SER A 10 2.00 -0.91 2.20
C SER A 10 2.81 -1.57 3.32
N HIS A 11 3.58 -0.77 4.08
CA HIS A 11 4.53 -1.28 5.07
C HIS A 11 3.92 -2.33 6.02
N CYS A 12 2.73 -2.05 6.54
CA CYS A 12 2.09 -2.90 7.53
C CYS A 12 1.62 -4.25 6.97
N ILE A 13 1.55 -4.45 5.65
CA ILE A 13 1.31 -5.79 5.08
C ILE A 13 2.39 -6.78 5.54
N LEU A 14 3.64 -6.32 5.65
CA LEU A 14 4.78 -7.14 6.09
C LEU A 14 5.15 -6.92 7.55
N ASN A 15 4.68 -5.84 8.18
CA ASN A 15 5.09 -5.47 9.53
C ASN A 15 3.97 -4.75 10.30
N GLN A 16 3.07 -5.51 10.92
CA GLN A 16 2.02 -4.99 11.80
C GLN A 16 2.57 -4.30 13.05
N ASN A 17 3.84 -4.53 13.42
CA ASN A 17 4.46 -3.80 14.53
C ASN A 17 4.64 -2.31 14.24
N SER A 18 4.43 -1.83 13.00
CA SER A 18 4.43 -0.41 12.66
C SER A 18 3.06 0.28 12.85
N VAL A 19 2.02 -0.50 13.11
CA VAL A 19 0.64 0.01 13.26
C VAL A 19 0.50 0.69 14.63
N VAL A 20 -0.44 1.62 14.73
CA VAL A 20 -0.81 2.24 16.02
C VAL A 20 -1.17 1.12 17.01
N LYS A 21 -0.66 1.23 18.24
CA LYS A 21 -0.86 0.23 19.29
C LYS A 21 -2.35 -0.05 19.51
N GLY A 22 -2.73 -1.32 19.49
CA GLY A 22 -4.11 -1.80 19.66
C GLY A 22 -4.92 -1.83 18.36
N LEU A 23 -4.36 -1.38 17.23
CA LEU A 23 -4.99 -1.47 15.90
C LEU A 23 -4.31 -2.52 15.00
N GLU A 24 -3.30 -3.23 15.49
CA GLU A 24 -2.68 -4.35 14.79
C GLU A 24 -3.68 -5.49 14.51
N ARG A 25 -3.56 -6.11 13.34
CA ARG A 25 -4.44 -7.19 12.88
C ARG A 25 -3.71 -8.51 12.64
N ALA A 26 -2.39 -8.52 12.89
CA ALA A 26 -1.58 -9.73 12.95
C ALA A 26 -0.36 -9.48 13.85
N LYS A 27 0.34 -10.55 14.23
CA LYS A 27 1.54 -10.48 15.09
C LYS A 27 2.80 -9.95 14.38
N GLY A 28 2.81 -10.00 13.06
CA GLY A 28 3.96 -9.68 12.22
C GLY A 28 3.47 -9.26 10.84
N ALA A 29 3.75 -10.03 9.80
CA ALA A 29 3.10 -9.83 8.51
C ALA A 29 1.66 -10.37 8.51
N PHE A 30 0.87 -9.98 7.51
CA PHE A 30 -0.30 -10.76 7.09
C PHE A 30 0.18 -12.02 6.35
N ASN A 31 0.56 -13.05 7.11
CA ASN A 31 1.23 -14.24 6.57
C ASN A 31 0.51 -14.88 5.38
N GLU A 32 -0.82 -15.04 5.44
CA GLU A 32 -1.59 -15.61 4.33
C GLU A 32 -1.45 -14.78 3.04
N VAL A 33 -1.47 -13.45 3.15
CA VAL A 33 -1.29 -12.54 2.00
C VAL A 33 0.11 -12.73 1.41
N VAL A 34 1.14 -12.75 2.26
CA VAL A 34 2.52 -12.93 1.83
C VAL A 34 2.71 -14.29 1.17
N GLU A 35 2.19 -15.37 1.76
CA GLU A 35 2.26 -16.72 1.19
C GLU A 35 1.60 -16.81 -0.19
N ILE A 36 0.44 -16.17 -0.37
CA ILE A 36 -0.25 -16.16 -1.66
C ILE A 36 0.59 -15.45 -2.72
N ILE A 37 1.20 -14.30 -2.38
CA ILE A 37 2.09 -13.56 -3.28
C ILE A 37 3.29 -14.42 -3.71
N LEU A 38 3.94 -15.07 -2.73
CA LEU A 38 5.12 -15.89 -2.98
C LEU A 38 4.81 -17.16 -3.77
N LYS A 39 3.64 -17.80 -3.52
CA LYS A 39 3.19 -18.99 -4.27
C LYS A 39 2.99 -18.73 -5.77
N GLU A 40 2.74 -17.48 -6.15
CA GLU A 40 2.55 -17.07 -7.56
C GLU A 40 3.83 -16.42 -8.15
N ASP A 41 4.98 -16.60 -7.50
CA ASP A 41 6.32 -16.12 -7.90
C ASP A 41 6.42 -14.60 -8.11
N TYR A 42 5.64 -13.81 -7.37
CA TYR A 42 5.79 -12.36 -7.36
C TYR A 42 6.91 -11.96 -6.38
N ALA A 43 7.80 -11.07 -6.83
CA ALA A 43 8.68 -10.35 -5.92
C ALA A 43 7.87 -9.29 -5.14
N ILE A 44 8.38 -8.86 -3.98
CA ILE A 44 7.70 -7.89 -3.12
C ILE A 44 8.54 -6.62 -3.02
N LEU A 45 7.92 -5.46 -3.30
CA LEU A 45 8.50 -4.14 -3.08
C LEU A 45 7.72 -3.44 -1.96
N GLN A 46 8.34 -3.22 -0.81
CA GLN A 46 7.68 -2.62 0.34
C GLN A 46 7.73 -1.08 0.26
N LEU A 47 6.57 -0.44 0.40
CA LEU A 47 6.49 1.00 0.64
C LEU A 47 6.85 1.32 2.10
N PRO A 48 7.54 2.43 2.37
CA PRO A 48 7.80 2.91 3.72
C PRO A 48 6.48 3.34 4.41
N CYS A 49 6.51 3.51 5.74
CA CYS A 49 5.39 4.02 6.53
C CYS A 49 5.66 5.47 6.95
N PRO A 50 5.14 6.49 6.23
CA PRO A 50 5.39 7.88 6.58
C PRO A 50 4.86 8.25 7.96
N GLU A 51 3.74 7.68 8.40
CA GLU A 51 3.20 7.94 9.74
C GLU A 51 4.20 7.57 10.85
N MET A 52 4.86 6.41 10.71
CA MET A 52 5.87 5.94 11.65
C MET A 52 7.15 6.78 11.56
N LEU A 53 7.55 7.20 10.35
CA LEU A 53 8.71 8.08 10.17
C LEU A 53 8.46 9.50 10.72
N TYR A 54 7.21 9.96 10.70
CA TYR A 54 6.83 11.31 11.09
C TYR A 54 6.55 11.45 12.59
N LEU A 55 5.80 10.51 13.18
CA LEU A 55 5.35 10.58 14.57
C LEU A 55 5.95 9.51 15.48
N GLY A 56 6.69 8.54 14.92
CA GLY A 56 7.29 7.45 15.70
C GLY A 56 6.33 6.31 16.04
N ILE A 57 6.85 5.40 16.86
CA ILE A 57 6.18 4.14 17.23
C ILE A 57 5.03 4.32 18.24
N ASP A 58 5.09 5.37 19.07
CA ASP A 58 4.10 5.66 20.12
C ASP A 58 2.99 6.61 19.65
N ARG A 59 2.85 6.81 18.33
CA ARG A 59 1.87 7.74 17.77
C ARG A 59 0.43 7.30 18.02
N ASN A 60 -0.45 8.29 18.17
CA ASN A 60 -1.89 8.07 18.14
C ASN A 60 -2.42 7.99 16.69
N GLY A 61 -3.57 7.35 16.53
CA GLY A 61 -4.31 7.39 15.27
C GLY A 61 -4.74 8.83 14.93
N LYS A 62 -4.70 9.14 13.64
CA LYS A 62 -5.08 10.44 13.06
C LYS A 62 -5.90 10.21 11.79
N VAL A 63 -6.72 11.17 11.43
CA VAL A 63 -7.47 11.15 10.17
C VAL A 63 -6.68 11.86 9.05
N LYS A 64 -7.12 11.70 7.79
CA LYS A 64 -6.43 12.23 6.62
C LYS A 64 -6.10 13.73 6.74
N GLU A 65 -7.07 14.55 7.15
CA GLU A 65 -6.91 16.01 7.24
C GLU A 65 -5.81 16.42 8.23
N GLU A 66 -5.50 15.59 9.23
CA GLU A 66 -4.45 15.88 10.21
C GLU A 66 -3.04 15.55 9.69
N TYR A 67 -2.96 14.72 8.65
CA TYR A 67 -1.72 14.44 7.92
C TYR A 67 -1.58 15.30 6.66
N ASP A 68 -2.65 15.94 6.18
CA ASP A 68 -2.63 16.77 4.98
C ASP A 68 -1.94 18.13 5.23
N THR A 69 -0.63 18.06 5.40
CA THR A 69 0.25 19.20 5.60
C THR A 69 1.35 19.19 4.54
N LYS A 70 1.89 20.37 4.24
CA LYS A 70 3.00 20.50 3.29
C LYS A 70 4.20 19.61 3.67
N GLU A 71 4.58 19.64 4.95
CA GLU A 71 5.71 18.86 5.49
C GLU A 71 5.50 17.35 5.34
N TYR A 72 4.32 16.85 5.72
CA TYR A 72 4.04 15.41 5.62
C TYR A 72 3.96 14.94 4.16
N ARG A 73 3.37 15.75 3.26
CA ARG A 73 3.40 15.46 1.82
C ARG A 73 4.82 15.48 1.24
N GLU A 74 5.68 16.40 1.70
CA GLU A 74 7.10 16.41 1.34
C GLU A 74 7.79 15.12 1.79
N LEU A 75 7.58 14.69 3.04
CA LEU A 75 8.08 13.40 3.54
C LEU A 75 7.60 12.24 2.65
N CYS A 76 6.31 12.17 2.34
CA CYS A 76 5.75 11.15 1.44
C CYS A 76 6.46 11.12 0.08
N ARG A 77 6.69 12.29 -0.54
CA ARG A 77 7.42 12.36 -1.81
C ARG A 77 8.86 11.88 -1.67
N GLU A 78 9.59 12.31 -0.64
CA GLU A 78 10.98 11.91 -0.42
C GLU A 78 11.13 10.40 -0.27
N VAL A 79 10.27 9.77 0.52
CA VAL A 79 10.34 8.32 0.76
C VAL A 79 9.91 7.49 -0.45
N LEU A 80 9.14 8.06 -1.37
CA LEU A 80 8.71 7.43 -2.62
C LEU A 80 9.76 7.50 -3.74
N LYS A 81 10.63 8.52 -3.76
CA LYS A 81 11.65 8.70 -4.81
C LYS A 81 12.44 7.42 -5.16
N PRO A 82 13.03 6.68 -4.20
CA PRO A 82 13.77 5.46 -4.55
C PRO A 82 12.85 4.38 -5.12
N ILE A 83 11.62 4.26 -4.64
CA ILE A 83 10.63 3.29 -5.12
C ILE A 83 10.27 3.57 -6.57
N VAL A 84 9.92 4.82 -6.89
CA VAL A 84 9.57 5.25 -8.26
C VAL A 84 10.74 5.02 -9.21
N LYS A 85 11.99 5.25 -8.76
CA LYS A 85 13.17 4.95 -9.57
C LYS A 85 13.29 3.45 -9.90
N TYR A 86 13.05 2.56 -8.93
CA TYR A 86 13.01 1.12 -9.21
C TYR A 86 11.91 0.77 -10.21
N LEU A 87 10.71 1.29 -10.01
CA LEU A 87 9.56 1.01 -10.88
C LEU A 87 9.80 1.48 -12.30
N ARG A 88 10.44 2.64 -12.49
CA ARG A 88 10.85 3.15 -13.81
C ARG A 88 11.82 2.22 -14.53
N GLU A 89 12.79 1.65 -13.82
CA GLU A 89 13.73 0.71 -14.45
C GLU A 89 13.05 -0.62 -14.77
N TYR A 90 12.18 -1.12 -13.88
CA TYR A 90 11.41 -2.33 -14.13
C TYR A 90 10.41 -2.18 -15.27
N SER A 91 9.77 -1.01 -15.42
CA SER A 91 8.78 -0.78 -16.47
C SER A 91 9.39 -0.77 -17.87
N LYS A 92 10.66 -0.37 -18.03
CA LYS A 92 11.42 -0.53 -19.30
C LYS A 92 11.51 -1.98 -19.78
N GLU A 93 11.46 -2.91 -18.83
CA GLU A 93 11.52 -4.35 -19.08
C GLU A 93 10.13 -5.01 -19.10
N GLY A 94 9.03 -4.25 -19.08
CA GLY A 94 7.67 -4.81 -19.18
C GLY A 94 7.24 -5.61 -17.94
N PHE A 95 7.66 -5.17 -16.75
CA PHE A 95 7.19 -5.76 -15.50
C PHE A 95 5.70 -5.48 -15.25
N LYS A 96 5.03 -6.44 -14.61
CA LYS A 96 3.67 -6.28 -14.10
C LYS A 96 3.70 -5.89 -12.63
N PHE A 97 2.82 -4.97 -12.24
CA PHE A 97 2.75 -4.44 -10.89
C PHE A 97 1.33 -4.57 -10.32
N ILE A 98 1.25 -5.03 -9.08
CA ILE A 98 0.03 -4.98 -8.26
C ILE A 98 0.35 -4.18 -7.00
N LEU A 99 -0.47 -3.20 -6.65
CA LEU A 99 -0.37 -2.41 -5.43
C LEU A 99 -1.39 -2.87 -4.40
N ILE A 100 -0.91 -3.21 -3.19
CA ILE A 100 -1.75 -3.54 -2.03
C ILE A 100 -1.69 -2.39 -1.01
N GLY A 101 -2.81 -1.70 -0.89
CA GLY A 101 -3.06 -0.64 0.10
C GLY A 101 -3.75 -1.18 1.35
N ILE A 102 -4.19 -0.27 2.21
CA ILE A 102 -4.93 -0.57 3.44
C ILE A 102 -6.19 0.27 3.47
N GLU A 103 -7.36 -0.36 3.30
CA GLU A 103 -8.65 0.33 3.29
C GLU A 103 -8.81 1.15 4.59
N GLY A 104 -9.20 2.41 4.45
CA GLY A 104 -9.42 3.30 5.58
C GLY A 104 -8.16 3.93 6.17
N SER A 105 -6.95 3.54 5.74
CA SER A 105 -5.74 4.22 6.21
C SER A 105 -5.68 5.66 5.69
N PRO A 106 -5.41 6.66 6.55
CA PRO A 106 -5.27 8.06 6.16
C PRO A 106 -4.06 8.31 5.24
N THR A 107 -3.13 7.36 5.18
CA THR A 107 -1.89 7.44 4.40
C THR A 107 -1.88 6.41 3.27
N CYS A 108 -2.28 5.17 3.55
CA CYS A 108 -2.08 4.02 2.66
C CYS A 108 -3.37 3.47 2.02
N GLY A 109 -4.54 4.09 2.25
CA GLY A 109 -5.77 3.72 1.55
C GLY A 109 -5.71 4.13 0.09
N ILE A 110 -6.06 3.21 -0.82
CA ILE A 110 -6.09 3.52 -2.26
C ILE A 110 -7.46 4.06 -2.65
N PHE A 111 -8.53 3.37 -2.26
CA PHE A 111 -9.89 3.70 -2.67
C PHE A 111 -10.72 4.36 -1.60
N LYS A 112 -10.44 4.06 -0.32
CA LYS A 112 -11.12 4.65 0.83
C LYS A 112 -10.15 5.03 1.93
N THR A 113 -10.45 6.13 2.59
CA THR A 113 -9.63 6.71 3.66
C THR A 113 -10.52 7.24 4.78
N VAL A 114 -10.05 7.15 6.03
CA VAL A 114 -10.74 7.79 7.16
C VAL A 114 -10.44 9.29 7.16
N THR A 115 -11.52 10.07 7.19
CA THR A 115 -11.54 11.53 7.31
C THR A 115 -12.28 11.93 8.60
N LYS A 116 -12.36 13.23 8.88
CA LYS A 116 -13.19 13.77 9.98
C LYS A 116 -14.67 13.40 9.86
N GLU A 117 -15.15 13.16 8.65
CA GLU A 117 -16.54 12.79 8.34
C GLU A 117 -16.77 11.26 8.36
N GLY A 118 -15.73 10.46 8.55
CA GLY A 118 -15.79 9.00 8.60
C GLY A 118 -15.02 8.33 7.46
N LEU A 119 -15.43 7.12 7.08
CA LEU A 119 -14.80 6.39 5.97
C LEU A 119 -15.36 6.92 4.63
N MET A 120 -14.51 7.62 3.88
CA MET A 120 -14.88 8.27 2.63
C MET A 120 -14.15 7.67 1.43
N ASP A 121 -14.72 7.80 0.24
CA ASP A 121 -14.04 7.47 -1.01
C ASP A 121 -12.89 8.47 -1.24
N GLY A 122 -11.72 7.94 -1.63
CA GLY A 122 -10.49 8.70 -1.85
C GLY A 122 -9.26 7.99 -1.30
N SER A 123 -8.09 8.46 -1.74
CA SER A 123 -6.81 7.91 -1.32
C SER A 123 -6.25 8.62 -0.08
N GLY A 124 -5.44 7.90 0.70
CA GLY A 124 -4.61 8.47 1.75
C GLY A 124 -3.42 9.26 1.18
N ILE A 125 -2.75 10.05 2.02
CA ILE A 125 -1.77 11.05 1.58
C ILE A 125 -0.58 10.44 0.80
N LEU A 126 -0.01 9.32 1.25
CA LEU A 126 1.08 8.65 0.51
C LEU A 126 0.58 8.12 -0.84
N MET A 127 -0.61 7.53 -0.85
CA MET A 127 -1.19 6.97 -2.08
C MET A 127 -1.53 8.06 -3.10
N GLU A 128 -2.00 9.23 -2.69
CA GLU A 128 -2.18 10.36 -3.60
C GLU A 128 -0.88 10.76 -4.31
N GLU A 129 0.21 10.94 -3.54
CA GLU A 129 1.51 11.30 -4.13
C GLU A 129 2.08 10.15 -4.97
N PHE A 130 1.90 8.89 -4.54
CA PHE A 130 2.40 7.73 -5.27
C PHE A 130 1.67 7.52 -6.59
N LEU A 131 0.34 7.61 -6.59
CA LEU A 131 -0.46 7.49 -7.81
C LEU A 131 -0.14 8.62 -8.80
N ARG A 132 0.08 9.84 -8.31
CA ARG A 132 0.55 10.96 -9.16
C ARG A 132 1.89 10.63 -9.83
N PHE A 133 2.88 10.13 -9.08
CA PHE A 133 4.16 9.71 -9.68
C PHE A 133 4.00 8.60 -10.71
N LEU A 134 3.16 7.61 -10.45
CA LEU A 134 2.90 6.53 -11.39
C LEU A 134 2.28 7.06 -12.69
N ASP A 135 1.34 8.01 -12.59
CA ASP A 135 0.71 8.64 -13.75
C ASP A 135 1.70 9.49 -14.55
N GLU A 136 2.53 10.29 -13.89
CA GLU A 136 3.60 11.10 -14.52
C GLU A 136 4.60 10.22 -15.28
N GLU A 137 4.94 9.06 -14.72
CA GLU A 137 5.87 8.08 -15.30
C GLU A 137 5.19 7.09 -16.26
N LYS A 138 3.86 7.18 -16.43
CA LYS A 138 3.05 6.26 -17.25
C LYS A 138 3.23 4.79 -16.84
N ILE A 139 3.35 4.53 -15.55
CA ILE A 139 3.49 3.19 -14.97
C ILE A 139 2.12 2.69 -14.55
N THR A 140 1.64 1.65 -15.25
CA THR A 140 0.37 1.00 -14.90
C THR A 140 0.55 0.04 -13.74
N VAL A 141 -0.35 0.14 -12.75
CA VAL A 141 -0.43 -0.79 -11.62
C VAL A 141 -1.87 -1.22 -11.43
N GLU A 142 -2.10 -2.53 -11.23
CA GLU A 142 -3.36 -3.02 -10.69
C GLU A 142 -3.42 -2.70 -9.19
N ARG A 143 -4.62 -2.49 -8.62
CA ARG A 143 -4.77 -1.91 -7.27
C ARG A 143 -5.80 -2.68 -6.47
N ILE A 144 -5.50 -2.98 -5.21
CA ILE A 144 -6.43 -3.60 -4.26
C ILE A 144 -6.11 -3.11 -2.85
N ASP A 145 -7.12 -2.87 -2.02
CA ASP A 145 -6.91 -2.56 -0.61
C ASP A 145 -7.12 -3.82 0.24
N TYR A 146 -6.25 -4.03 1.23
CA TYR A 146 -6.55 -4.95 2.33
C TYR A 146 -7.74 -4.37 3.11
N PRO A 147 -8.86 -5.11 3.27
CA PRO A 147 -10.10 -4.55 3.78
C PRO A 147 -9.98 -4.17 5.26
N ILE A 148 -10.70 -3.14 5.70
CA ILE A 148 -10.81 -2.80 7.12
C ILE A 148 -11.77 -3.77 7.84
N ASP A 149 -12.80 -4.22 7.12
CA ASP A 149 -13.84 -5.14 7.57
C ASP A 149 -13.43 -6.60 7.34
N GLU A 150 -13.33 -7.37 8.42
CA GLU A 150 -13.00 -8.80 8.39
C GLU A 150 -14.00 -9.62 7.57
N GLY A 151 -15.27 -9.22 7.51
CA GLY A 151 -16.30 -9.87 6.70
C GLY A 151 -15.99 -9.86 5.20
N LYS A 152 -15.15 -8.93 4.74
CA LYS A 152 -14.71 -8.82 3.34
C LYS A 152 -13.41 -9.57 3.06
N TYR A 153 -12.75 -10.14 4.07
CA TYR A 153 -11.43 -10.75 3.92
C TYR A 153 -11.42 -11.89 2.90
N LYS A 154 -12.42 -12.79 2.94
CA LYS A 154 -12.51 -13.89 1.98
C LYS A 154 -12.59 -13.39 0.54
N HIS A 155 -13.40 -12.36 0.30
CA HIS A 155 -13.55 -11.76 -1.03
C HIS A 155 -12.26 -11.08 -1.49
N PHE A 156 -11.56 -10.38 -0.59
CA PHE A 156 -10.23 -9.82 -0.85
C PHE A 156 -9.23 -10.91 -1.29
N ILE A 157 -9.16 -12.04 -0.58
CA ILE A 157 -8.26 -13.15 -0.92
C ILE A 157 -8.60 -13.76 -2.28
N GLU A 158 -9.88 -13.95 -2.59
CA GLU A 158 -10.31 -14.45 -3.89
C GLU A 158 -9.90 -13.51 -5.03
N ASN A 159 -10.08 -12.20 -4.86
CA ASN A 159 -9.69 -11.21 -5.86
C ASN A 159 -8.17 -11.11 -6.01
N LEU A 160 -7.42 -11.12 -4.91
CA LEU A 160 -5.96 -11.11 -4.93
C LEU A 160 -5.42 -12.31 -5.73
N LYS A 161 -5.97 -13.51 -5.53
CA LYS A 161 -5.58 -14.71 -6.29
C LYS A 161 -5.88 -14.56 -7.78
N LYS A 162 -7.03 -13.96 -8.16
CA LYS A 162 -7.38 -13.71 -9.57
C LYS A 162 -6.40 -12.74 -10.23
N MET A 163 -6.07 -11.63 -9.54
CA MET A 163 -5.10 -10.63 -10.00
C MET A 163 -3.72 -11.27 -10.23
N LEU A 164 -3.21 -12.03 -9.25
CA LEU A 164 -1.89 -12.65 -9.33
C LEU A 164 -1.79 -13.70 -10.46
N ARG A 165 -2.89 -14.36 -10.80
CA ARG A 165 -2.96 -15.34 -11.90
C ARG A 165 -3.22 -14.71 -13.27
N GLY A 166 -3.54 -13.42 -13.32
CA GLY A 166 -3.91 -12.72 -14.55
C GLY A 166 -5.25 -13.17 -15.15
N ILE A 167 -6.22 -13.52 -14.31
CA ILE A 167 -7.57 -13.98 -14.71
C ILE A 167 -8.57 -12.81 -14.59
N LEU A 168 -8.20 -11.62 -15.07
CA LEU A 168 -9.04 -10.42 -15.07
C LEU A 168 -9.34 -9.98 -16.50
#